data_AF-A0AA51IXI8-F1
#
_entry.id   AF-A0AA51IXI8-F1
#
_cell.length_a   1.000
_cell.length_b   1.000
_cell.length_c   1.000
_cell.angle_alpha   90.00
_cell.angle_beta   90.00
_cell.angle_gamma   90.00
#
_symmetry.space_group_name_H-M   'P 1'
#
loop_
_entity.id
_entity.type
_entity.pdbx_description
1 polymer ?
#
loop_
_entity_poly.entity_id
_entity_poly.type
_entity_poly.pdbx_seq_one_letter_code
_entity_poly.pdbx_strand_id
1 'polypeptide(L)'
;LKALILGAPASGKGTISSRIVKKYCVEHVSSGDKLRDHIEKQTQLGKEVKSFLNEGKLVPDDVMIKFMLAELKKVHNRPWLLDGFPRTVAQANALWKVQPVDVVLNLVVPFDVIVDRVKNRWVHLPSGRVYNIGFNTPKSEGKDDVSGEDLIQRPDDKPEAVQKRLEIYEQVTRPVIDFYKDKGILKEFEG
;
A
#
# COMPACT_ATOMS: atom_id res chain seq x y z
N LEU A 1 -7.71 7.55 -17.06
CA LEU A 1 -6.60 7.48 -16.08
C LEU A 1 -6.84 6.34 -15.11
N LYS A 2 -6.14 5.25 -15.34
CA LYS A 2 -6.05 4.04 -14.53
C LYS A 2 -4.59 3.90 -14.13
N ALA A 3 -4.28 4.17 -12.86
CA ALA A 3 -2.90 4.30 -12.41
C ALA A 3 -2.56 3.31 -11.30
N LEU A 4 -1.31 2.87 -11.27
CA LEU A 4 -0.72 2.10 -10.19
C LEU A 4 0.33 2.94 -9.47
N ILE A 5 0.49 2.69 -8.17
CA ILE A 5 1.65 3.18 -7.42
C ILE A 5 2.39 2.02 -6.74
N LEU A 6 3.67 1.90 -7.08
CA LEU A 6 4.62 0.91 -6.58
C LEU A 6 5.71 1.57 -5.76
N GLY A 7 6.43 0.74 -4.99
CA GLY A 7 7.51 1.17 -4.11
C GLY A 7 7.56 0.34 -2.84
N ALA A 8 8.73 0.31 -2.20
CA ALA A 8 8.97 -0.45 -0.97
C ALA A 8 8.06 -0.03 0.20
N PRO A 9 7.84 -0.88 1.22
CA PRO A 9 7.26 -0.44 2.49
C PRO A 9 7.89 0.88 2.97
N ALA A 10 7.09 1.79 3.53
CA ALA A 10 7.53 3.11 3.98
C ALA A 10 8.23 4.04 2.95
N SER A 11 8.16 3.73 1.65
CA SER A 11 8.65 4.63 0.59
C SER A 11 7.82 5.91 0.40
N GLY A 12 6.79 6.14 1.23
CA GLY A 12 5.94 7.33 1.13
C GLY A 12 4.75 7.20 0.17
N LYS A 13 4.51 6.01 -0.42
CA LYS A 13 3.36 5.76 -1.33
C LYS A 13 2.05 6.33 -0.82
N GLY A 14 1.61 5.95 0.38
CA GLY A 14 0.32 6.40 0.91
C GLY A 14 0.18 7.92 1.00
N THR A 15 1.28 8.63 1.32
CA THR A 15 1.32 10.10 1.33
C THR A 15 1.14 10.66 -0.08
N ILE A 16 1.85 10.10 -1.06
CA ILE A 16 1.73 10.50 -2.46
C ILE A 16 0.35 10.15 -3.02
N SER A 17 -0.17 8.95 -2.74
CA SER A 17 -1.52 8.50 -3.10
C SER A 17 -2.57 9.47 -2.58
N SER A 18 -2.51 9.85 -1.30
CA SER A 18 -3.43 10.82 -0.71
C SER A 18 -3.40 12.18 -1.43
N ARG A 19 -2.20 12.67 -1.77
CA ARG A 19 -2.04 13.93 -2.53
C ARG A 19 -2.62 13.83 -3.95
N ILE A 20 -2.38 12.72 -4.65
CA ILE A 20 -2.91 12.46 -6.00
C ILE A 20 -4.44 12.43 -5.96
N VAL A 21 -5.02 11.65 -5.03
CA VAL A 21 -6.46 11.50 -4.84
C VAL A 21 -7.12 12.85 -4.59
N LYS A 22 -6.55 13.64 -3.66
CA LYS A 22 -7.08 14.98 -3.33
C LYS A 22 -6.98 15.96 -4.50
N LYS A 23 -5.88 15.94 -5.26
CA LYS A 23 -5.63 16.92 -6.34
C LYS A 23 -6.38 16.60 -7.63
N TYR A 24 -6.49 15.32 -7.98
CA TYR A 24 -6.99 14.87 -9.28
C TYR A 24 -8.35 14.16 -9.20
N CYS A 25 -8.98 14.10 -8.03
CA CYS A 25 -10.30 13.49 -7.81
C CYS A 25 -10.41 12.07 -8.39
N VAL A 26 -9.40 11.23 -8.16
CA VAL A 26 -9.39 9.83 -8.58
C VAL A 26 -9.82 8.91 -7.43
N GLU A 27 -10.51 7.83 -7.74
CA GLU A 27 -10.89 6.82 -6.74
C GLU A 27 -9.64 6.12 -6.19
N HIS A 28 -9.53 6.04 -4.87
CA HIS A 28 -8.41 5.36 -4.22
C HIS A 28 -8.76 3.91 -3.89
N VAL A 29 -8.04 2.96 -4.49
CA VAL A 29 -8.24 1.53 -4.25
C VAL A 29 -6.98 0.94 -3.60
N SER A 30 -6.92 1.05 -2.26
CA SER A 30 -5.82 0.54 -1.43
C SER A 30 -6.12 -0.88 -0.97
N SER A 31 -5.34 -1.87 -1.42
CA SER A 31 -5.53 -3.27 -1.02
C SER A 31 -5.38 -3.45 0.49
N GLY A 32 -4.40 -2.76 1.09
CA GLY A 32 -4.12 -2.82 2.52
C GLY A 32 -5.26 -2.27 3.36
N ASP A 33 -5.84 -1.12 2.99
CA ASP A 33 -6.95 -0.53 3.74
C ASP A 33 -8.21 -1.38 3.62
N LYS A 34 -8.50 -1.88 2.42
CA LYS A 34 -9.65 -2.74 2.17
C LYS A 34 -9.55 -4.06 2.94
N LEU A 35 -8.38 -4.72 2.96
CA LEU A 35 -8.19 -5.92 3.76
C LEU A 35 -8.32 -5.66 5.27
N ARG A 36 -7.83 -4.51 5.75
CA ARG A 36 -7.99 -4.12 7.17
C ARG A 36 -9.46 -3.91 7.54
N ASP A 37 -10.23 -3.26 6.70
CA ASP A 37 -11.69 -3.11 6.89
C ASP A 37 -12.39 -4.46 7.01
N HIS A 38 -11.99 -5.44 6.17
CA HIS A 38 -12.50 -6.81 6.27
C HIS A 38 -12.10 -7.51 7.59
N ILE A 39 -10.88 -7.30 8.08
CA ILE A 39 -10.41 -7.84 9.36
C ILE A 39 -11.20 -7.23 10.53
N GLU A 40 -11.37 -5.92 10.54
CA GLU A 40 -12.10 -5.18 11.58
C GLU A 40 -13.57 -5.62 11.65
N LYS A 41 -14.22 -5.77 10.48
CA LYS A 41 -15.59 -6.28 10.34
C LYS A 41 -15.71 -7.79 10.54
N GLN A 42 -14.60 -8.49 10.81
CA GLN A 42 -14.54 -9.93 11.02
C GLN A 42 -15.23 -10.76 9.93
N THR A 43 -15.14 -10.32 8.67
CA THR A 43 -15.73 -11.06 7.55
C THR A 43 -14.98 -12.38 7.33
N GLN A 44 -15.54 -13.29 6.53
CA GLN A 44 -14.84 -14.54 6.18
C GLN A 44 -13.44 -14.28 5.61
N LEU A 45 -13.34 -13.37 4.63
CA LEU A 45 -12.06 -12.92 4.07
C LEU A 45 -11.15 -12.33 5.16
N GLY A 46 -11.66 -11.44 6.02
CA GLY A 46 -10.91 -10.83 7.11
C GLY A 46 -10.28 -11.84 8.06
N LYS A 47 -11.03 -12.88 8.45
CA LYS A 47 -10.53 -13.96 9.31
C LYS A 47 -9.42 -14.76 8.63
N GLU A 48 -9.59 -15.07 7.35
CA GLU A 48 -8.60 -15.78 6.54
C GLU A 48 -7.30 -14.97 6.36
N VAL A 49 -7.39 -13.69 6.02
CA VAL A 49 -6.20 -12.87 5.75
C VAL A 49 -5.45 -12.43 7.01
N LYS A 50 -6.12 -12.41 8.17
CA LYS A 50 -5.52 -11.97 9.44
C LYS A 50 -4.30 -12.79 9.83
N SER A 51 -4.31 -14.12 9.63
CA SER A 51 -3.17 -14.98 9.95
C SER A 51 -1.94 -14.65 9.09
N PHE A 52 -2.13 -14.52 7.78
CA PHE A 52 -1.05 -14.19 6.85
C PHE A 52 -0.39 -12.85 7.19
N LEU A 53 -1.20 -11.81 7.47
CA LEU A 53 -0.68 -10.49 7.82
C LEU A 53 0.08 -10.50 9.16
N ASN A 54 -0.44 -11.19 10.18
CA ASN A 54 0.23 -11.33 11.47
C ASN A 54 1.59 -12.04 11.35
N GLU A 55 1.70 -13.00 10.43
CA GLU A 55 2.95 -13.72 10.14
C GLU A 55 3.90 -12.96 9.19
N GLY A 56 3.50 -11.77 8.74
CA GLY A 56 4.25 -10.99 7.75
C GLY A 56 4.33 -11.67 6.38
N LYS A 57 3.39 -12.57 6.07
CA LYS A 57 3.26 -13.26 4.77
C LYS A 57 2.35 -12.47 3.84
N LEU A 58 2.52 -12.67 2.54
CA LEU A 58 1.54 -12.21 1.56
C LEU A 58 0.30 -13.11 1.63
N VAL A 59 -0.86 -12.49 1.42
CA VAL A 59 -2.10 -13.22 1.13
C VAL A 59 -1.93 -13.95 -0.21
N PRO A 60 -2.38 -15.21 -0.34
CA PRO A 60 -2.29 -15.97 -1.59
C PRO A 60 -2.81 -15.20 -2.82
N ASP A 61 -2.15 -15.40 -3.96
CA ASP A 61 -2.39 -14.63 -5.17
C ASP A 61 -3.81 -14.80 -5.72
N ASP A 62 -4.35 -16.02 -5.70
CA ASP A 62 -5.72 -16.32 -6.13
C ASP A 62 -6.77 -15.56 -5.30
N VAL A 63 -6.58 -15.53 -3.98
CA VAL A 63 -7.42 -14.77 -3.05
C VAL A 63 -7.32 -13.29 -3.34
N MET A 64 -6.11 -12.74 -3.47
CA MET A 64 -5.92 -11.31 -3.74
C MET A 64 -6.42 -10.86 -5.11
N ILE A 65 -6.21 -11.66 -6.16
CA ILE A 65 -6.69 -11.37 -7.51
C ILE A 65 -8.22 -11.31 -7.49
N LYS A 66 -8.88 -12.34 -6.95
CA LYS A 66 -10.35 -12.39 -6.86
C LYS A 66 -10.90 -11.18 -6.11
N PHE A 67 -10.28 -10.85 -4.97
CA PHE A 67 -10.68 -9.73 -4.14
C PHE A 67 -10.50 -8.37 -4.85
N MET A 68 -9.32 -8.09 -5.39
CA MET A 68 -9.03 -6.79 -5.99
C MET A 68 -9.80 -6.57 -7.29
N LEU A 69 -10.05 -7.61 -8.08
CA LEU A 69 -10.92 -7.51 -9.26
C LEU A 69 -12.37 -7.21 -8.86
N ALA A 70 -12.86 -7.74 -7.74
CA ALA A 70 -14.19 -7.39 -7.22
C ALA A 70 -14.25 -5.93 -6.74
N GLU A 71 -13.21 -5.43 -6.05
CA GLU A 71 -13.12 -4.02 -5.66
C GLU A 71 -13.05 -3.08 -6.87
N LEU A 72 -12.26 -3.43 -7.90
CA LEU A 72 -12.15 -2.65 -9.12
C LEU A 72 -13.46 -2.58 -9.92
N LYS A 73 -14.33 -3.60 -9.84
CA LYS A 73 -15.66 -3.52 -10.46
C LYS A 73 -16.53 -2.44 -9.84
N LYS A 74 -16.36 -2.13 -8.55
CA LYS A 74 -17.14 -1.09 -7.84
C LYS A 74 -16.80 0.33 -8.26
N VAL A 75 -15.59 0.56 -8.78
CA VAL A 75 -15.18 1.88 -9.29
C VAL A 75 -15.65 2.14 -10.73
N HIS A 76 -16.11 1.10 -11.44
CA HIS A 76 -16.60 1.18 -12.82
C HIS A 76 -15.59 1.86 -13.77
N ASN A 77 -16.04 2.88 -14.51
CA ASN A 77 -15.24 3.64 -15.47
C ASN A 77 -14.61 4.91 -14.87
N ARG A 78 -14.74 5.13 -13.56
CA ARG A 78 -14.11 6.28 -12.90
C ARG A 78 -12.58 6.15 -12.96
N PRO A 79 -11.85 7.27 -13.06
CA PRO A 79 -10.41 7.26 -12.85
C PRO A 79 -10.07 6.70 -11.47
N TRP A 80 -9.05 5.85 -11.39
CA TRP A 80 -8.62 5.25 -10.12
C TRP A 80 -7.11 5.17 -9.99
N LEU A 81 -6.65 5.26 -8.74
CA LEU A 81 -5.30 4.98 -8.32
C LEU A 81 -5.34 3.73 -7.43
N LEU A 82 -4.61 2.70 -7.83
CA LEU A 82 -4.51 1.46 -7.10
C LEU A 82 -3.18 1.40 -6.35
N ASP A 83 -3.26 1.18 -5.04
CA ASP A 83 -2.14 1.19 -4.09
C ASP A 83 -2.02 -0.17 -3.40
N GLY A 84 -0.81 -0.76 -3.45
CA GLY A 84 -0.49 -2.00 -2.75
C GLY A 84 -0.95 -3.29 -3.45
N PHE A 85 -1.40 -3.21 -4.70
CA PHE A 85 -1.59 -4.32 -5.65
C PHE A 85 -1.16 -3.80 -7.03
N PRO A 86 -0.71 -4.64 -7.97
CA PRO A 86 -0.20 -6.00 -7.75
C PRO A 86 1.11 -5.99 -6.96
N ARG A 87 1.36 -7.06 -6.20
CA ARG A 87 2.60 -7.32 -5.45
C ARG A 87 3.43 -8.48 -6.01
N THR A 88 2.86 -9.27 -6.92
CA THR A 88 3.51 -10.39 -7.58
C THR A 88 3.29 -10.30 -9.09
N VAL A 89 4.15 -10.94 -9.88
CA VAL A 89 4.00 -10.98 -11.35
C VAL A 89 2.71 -11.71 -11.76
N ALA A 90 2.27 -12.71 -11.00
CA ALA A 90 0.99 -13.39 -11.26
C ALA A 90 -0.20 -12.43 -11.08
N GLN A 91 -0.18 -11.61 -10.02
CA GLN A 91 -1.18 -10.55 -9.82
C GLN A 91 -1.14 -9.51 -10.94
N ALA A 92 0.06 -9.09 -11.37
CA ALA A 92 0.23 -8.12 -12.45
C ALA A 92 -0.32 -8.63 -13.79
N ASN A 93 -0.03 -9.90 -14.12
CA ASN A 93 -0.57 -10.57 -15.30
C ASN A 93 -2.11 -10.67 -15.24
N ALA A 94 -2.66 -11.07 -14.10
CA ALA A 94 -4.11 -11.18 -13.92
C ALA A 94 -4.81 -9.82 -14.07
N LEU A 95 -4.25 -8.76 -13.48
CA LEU A 95 -4.75 -7.40 -13.62
C LEU A 95 -4.72 -6.95 -15.08
N TRP A 96 -3.58 -7.13 -15.74
CA TRP A 96 -3.38 -6.69 -17.13
C TRP A 96 -4.37 -7.32 -18.11
N LYS A 97 -4.72 -8.60 -17.91
CA LYS A 97 -5.70 -9.32 -18.74
C LYS A 97 -7.10 -8.74 -18.64
N VAL A 98 -7.48 -8.22 -17.47
CA VAL A 98 -8.84 -7.74 -17.20
C VAL A 98 -8.96 -6.24 -17.46
N GLN A 99 -7.91 -5.49 -17.13
CA GLN A 99 -7.95 -4.04 -17.06
C GLN A 99 -6.55 -3.47 -17.38
N PRO A 100 -6.30 -3.07 -18.64
CA PRO A 100 -5.09 -2.34 -19.00
C PRO A 100 -4.94 -1.06 -18.17
N VAL A 101 -3.70 -0.79 -17.77
CA VAL A 101 -3.30 0.35 -16.93
C VAL A 101 -2.64 1.40 -17.81
N ASP A 102 -2.92 2.68 -17.55
CA ASP A 102 -2.39 3.80 -18.33
C ASP A 102 -0.97 4.19 -17.89
N VAL A 103 -0.70 4.16 -16.57
CA VAL A 103 0.60 4.57 -15.99
C VAL A 103 0.89 3.86 -14.67
N VAL A 104 2.16 3.55 -14.44
CA VAL A 104 2.66 2.99 -13.17
C VAL A 104 3.69 3.93 -12.59
N LEU A 105 3.43 4.46 -11.40
CA LEU A 105 4.34 5.32 -10.66
C LEU A 105 5.17 4.45 -9.71
N ASN A 106 6.49 4.47 -9.81
CA ASN A 106 7.38 3.75 -8.90
C ASN A 106 8.16 4.73 -8.04
N LEU A 107 7.98 4.64 -6.72
CA LEU A 107 8.77 5.43 -5.76
C LEU A 107 10.00 4.63 -5.33
N VAL A 108 11.16 5.10 -5.77
CA VAL A 108 12.47 4.50 -5.47
C VAL A 108 13.10 5.31 -4.34
N VAL A 109 13.18 4.69 -3.16
CA VAL A 109 13.70 5.33 -1.94
C VAL A 109 14.87 4.48 -1.42
N PRO A 110 15.99 5.09 -0.99
CA PRO A 110 17.11 4.36 -0.39
C PRO A 110 16.69 3.50 0.80
N PHE A 111 17.33 2.34 0.95
CA PHE A 111 16.97 1.33 1.95
C PHE A 111 17.13 1.82 3.40
N ASP A 112 18.23 2.52 3.68
CA ASP A 112 18.51 3.18 4.96
C ASP A 112 17.39 4.16 5.34
N VAL A 113 16.97 5.00 4.38
CA VAL A 113 15.85 5.94 4.57
C VAL A 113 14.54 5.20 4.86
N ILE A 114 14.28 4.06 4.20
CA ILE A 114 13.09 3.24 4.46
C ILE A 114 13.10 2.68 5.88
N VAL A 115 14.24 2.14 6.33
CA VAL A 115 14.39 1.57 7.68
C VAL A 115 14.13 2.64 8.75
N ASP A 116 14.66 3.84 8.57
CA ASP A 116 14.46 4.93 9.54
C ASP A 116 13.02 5.45 9.54
N ARG A 117 12.36 5.52 8.38
CA ARG A 117 10.94 5.90 8.30
C ARG A 117 10.03 4.92 9.01
N VAL A 118 10.33 3.62 8.97
CA VAL A 118 9.49 2.61 9.61
C VAL A 118 9.44 2.79 11.12
N LYS A 119 10.61 2.90 11.76
CA LYS A 119 10.74 2.98 13.22
C LYS A 119 9.93 4.13 13.82
N ASN A 120 9.80 5.20 13.04
CA ASN A 120 9.19 6.45 13.46
C ASN A 120 7.73 6.60 13.03
N ARG A 121 7.10 5.56 12.49
CA ARG A 121 5.73 5.64 11.98
C ARG A 121 4.68 5.45 13.09
N TRP A 122 3.70 6.34 13.10
CA TRP A 122 2.55 6.34 14.01
C TRP A 122 1.26 6.53 13.22
N VAL A 123 0.15 5.96 13.70
CA VAL A 123 -1.12 6.00 12.99
C VAL A 123 -2.27 6.30 13.95
N HIS A 124 -3.15 7.21 13.54
CA HIS A 124 -4.45 7.42 14.19
C HIS A 124 -5.47 6.46 13.56
N LEU A 125 -5.83 5.39 14.28
CA LEU A 125 -6.65 4.30 13.73
C LEU A 125 -7.98 4.75 13.10
N PRO A 126 -8.82 5.56 13.78
CA PRO A 126 -10.15 5.91 13.25
C PRO A 126 -10.10 6.67 11.93
N SER A 127 -9.05 7.46 11.72
CA SER A 127 -8.93 8.31 10.52
C SER A 127 -7.98 7.75 9.46
N GLY A 128 -7.10 6.82 9.82
CA GLY A 128 -5.99 6.39 8.99
C GLY A 128 -4.86 7.41 8.81
N ARG A 129 -4.90 8.59 9.45
CA ARG A 129 -3.80 9.58 9.41
C ARG A 129 -2.50 8.97 9.90
N VAL A 130 -1.42 9.21 9.17
CA VAL A 130 -0.08 8.67 9.44
C VAL A 130 0.85 9.82 9.81
N TYR A 131 1.57 9.64 10.91
CA TYR A 131 2.63 10.52 11.38
C TYR A 131 3.98 9.80 11.30
N ASN A 132 5.03 10.57 11.10
CA ASN A 132 6.40 10.07 11.08
C ASN A 132 7.28 11.05 11.85
N ILE A 133 7.82 10.59 12.98
CA ILE A 133 8.69 11.43 13.81
C ILE A 133 9.91 11.86 13.00
N GLY A 134 10.12 13.16 12.87
CA GLY A 134 11.19 13.77 12.07
C GLY A 134 10.78 14.24 10.67
N PHE A 135 9.63 13.81 10.14
CA PHE A 135 9.11 14.26 8.84
C PHE A 135 7.78 15.00 8.96
N ASN A 136 6.82 14.40 9.65
CA ASN A 136 5.54 15.01 10.00
C ASN A 136 5.17 14.60 11.43
N THR A 137 6.01 15.02 12.37
CA THR A 137 5.82 14.83 13.81
C THR A 137 4.48 15.44 14.25
N PRO A 138 3.68 14.74 15.07
CA PRO A 138 2.46 15.33 15.62
C PRO A 138 2.80 16.53 16.51
N LYS A 139 1.88 17.49 16.62
CA LYS A 139 2.03 18.68 17.46
C LYS A 139 2.16 18.33 18.94
N SER A 140 1.54 17.23 19.35
CA SER A 140 1.63 16.68 20.70
C SER A 140 2.06 15.22 20.63
N GLU A 141 3.02 14.84 21.46
CA GLU A 141 3.59 13.49 21.43
C GLU A 141 2.51 12.43 21.64
N GLY A 142 2.47 11.45 20.73
CA GLY A 142 1.50 10.35 20.78
C GLY A 142 0.05 10.75 20.51
N LYS A 143 -0.24 11.99 20.08
CA LYS A 143 -1.63 12.47 19.85
C LYS A 143 -1.87 12.86 18.41
N ASP A 144 -3.08 12.60 17.92
CA ASP A 144 -3.53 13.05 16.61
C ASP A 144 -3.80 14.57 16.59
N ASP A 145 -3.30 15.27 15.57
CA ASP A 145 -3.39 16.73 15.45
C ASP A 145 -4.83 17.27 15.25
N VAL A 146 -5.78 16.41 14.88
CA VAL A 146 -7.15 16.81 14.57
C VAL A 146 -8.12 16.40 15.67
N SER A 147 -8.05 15.15 16.16
CA SER A 147 -8.95 14.64 17.20
C SER A 147 -8.37 14.75 18.61
N GLY A 148 -7.04 14.83 18.77
CA GLY A 148 -6.37 14.72 20.07
C GLY A 148 -6.38 13.29 20.65
N GLU A 149 -6.86 12.30 19.90
CA GLU A 149 -6.87 10.89 20.28
C GLU A 149 -5.48 10.25 20.16
N ASP A 150 -5.30 9.08 20.77
CA ASP A 150 -4.02 8.38 20.80
C ASP A 150 -3.59 7.87 19.42
N LEU A 151 -2.31 8.06 19.13
CA LEU A 151 -1.63 7.40 18.03
C LEU A 151 -1.10 6.05 18.50
N ILE A 152 -1.08 5.09 17.58
CA ILE A 152 -0.46 3.78 17.85
C ILE A 152 0.58 3.43 16.78
N GLN A 153 1.52 2.58 17.16
CA GLN A 153 2.35 1.85 16.20
C GLN A 153 1.67 0.52 15.88
N ARG A 154 1.60 0.18 14.60
CA ARG A 154 0.98 -1.08 14.19
C ARG A 154 1.94 -2.25 14.42
N PRO A 155 1.43 -3.47 14.68
CA PRO A 155 2.28 -4.65 14.80
C PRO A 155 3.17 -4.90 13.58
N ASP A 156 2.71 -4.52 12.38
CA ASP A 156 3.44 -4.67 11.11
C ASP A 156 4.45 -3.55 10.81
N ASP A 157 4.59 -2.58 11.72
CA ASP A 157 5.62 -1.53 11.70
C ASP A 157 6.80 -1.85 12.65
N LYS A 158 6.82 -3.02 13.31
CA LYS A 158 7.96 -3.50 14.11
C LYS A 158 9.19 -3.80 13.22
N PRO A 159 10.43 -3.60 13.71
CA PRO A 159 11.65 -3.80 12.92
C PRO A 159 11.72 -5.16 12.20
N GLU A 160 11.41 -6.26 12.89
CA GLU A 160 11.48 -7.61 12.34
C GLU A 160 10.42 -7.84 11.24
N ALA A 161 9.20 -7.33 11.47
CA ALA A 161 8.11 -7.41 10.50
C ALA A 161 8.44 -6.61 9.24
N VAL A 162 9.09 -5.46 9.39
CA VAL A 162 9.48 -4.61 8.27
C VAL A 162 10.63 -5.19 7.48
N GLN A 163 11.64 -5.72 8.15
CA GLN A 163 12.74 -6.42 7.46
C GLN A 163 12.18 -7.52 6.57
N LYS A 164 11.30 -8.37 7.11
CA LYS A 164 10.63 -9.42 6.34
C LYS A 164 9.82 -8.88 5.17
N ARG A 165 9.13 -7.74 5.33
CA ARG A 165 8.40 -7.08 4.23
C ARG A 165 9.33 -6.52 3.16
N LEU A 166 10.52 -6.05 3.53
CA LEU A 166 11.52 -5.57 2.57
C LEU A 166 12.14 -6.73 1.80
N GLU A 167 12.45 -7.84 2.48
CA GLU A 167 12.90 -9.08 1.83
C GLU A 167 11.87 -9.59 0.82
N ILE A 168 10.60 -9.67 1.22
CA ILE A 168 9.50 -10.06 0.33
C ILE A 168 9.35 -9.06 -0.83
N TYR A 169 9.47 -7.76 -0.57
CA TYR A 169 9.38 -6.75 -1.62
C TYR A 169 10.47 -6.97 -2.68
N GLU A 170 11.71 -7.18 -2.27
CA GLU A 170 12.84 -7.40 -3.18
C GLU A 170 12.67 -8.69 -3.99
N GLN A 171 12.24 -9.78 -3.35
CA GLN A 171 12.11 -11.08 -4.01
C GLN A 171 10.87 -11.20 -4.92
N VAL A 172 9.76 -10.61 -4.50
CA VAL A 172 8.44 -10.89 -5.09
C VAL A 172 7.84 -9.68 -5.80
N THR A 173 8.04 -8.48 -5.26
CA THR A 173 7.43 -7.25 -5.79
C THR A 173 8.35 -6.53 -6.78
N ARG A 174 9.68 -6.60 -6.62
CA ARG A 174 10.62 -6.01 -7.59
C ARG A 174 10.38 -6.49 -9.03
N PRO A 175 10.14 -7.79 -9.31
CA PRO A 175 9.88 -8.24 -10.68
C PRO A 175 8.61 -7.65 -11.32
N VAL A 176 7.69 -7.09 -10.53
CA VAL A 176 6.52 -6.35 -11.04
C VAL A 176 6.93 -5.04 -11.69
N ILE A 177 8.01 -4.42 -11.22
CA ILE A 177 8.58 -3.19 -11.81
C ILE A 177 9.03 -3.50 -13.23
N ASP A 178 9.80 -4.57 -13.42
CA ASP A 178 10.28 -5.01 -14.74
C ASP A 178 9.10 -5.34 -15.67
N PHE A 179 8.08 -6.04 -15.17
CA PHE A 179 6.85 -6.32 -15.94
C PHE A 179 6.22 -5.06 -16.54
N TYR A 180 6.13 -3.96 -15.78
CA TYR A 180 5.55 -2.70 -16.28
C TYR A 180 6.54 -1.82 -17.04
N LYS A 181 7.84 -1.97 -16.78
CA LYS A 181 8.92 -1.35 -17.56
C LYS A 181 8.89 -1.87 -19.00
N ASP A 182 8.76 -3.18 -19.19
CA ASP A 182 8.67 -3.83 -20.50
C ASP A 182 7.43 -3.40 -21.30
N LYS A 183 6.38 -2.93 -20.61
CA LYS A 183 5.17 -2.36 -21.24
C LYS A 183 5.32 -0.87 -21.61
N GLY A 184 6.40 -0.21 -21.19
CA GLY A 184 6.66 1.20 -21.49
C GLY A 184 5.80 2.19 -20.70
N ILE A 185 5.10 1.74 -19.65
CA ILE A 185 4.17 2.56 -18.86
C ILE A 185 4.67 2.90 -17.45
N LEU A 186 5.88 2.44 -17.09
CA LEU A 186 6.53 2.74 -15.82
C LEU A 186 7.14 4.16 -15.82
N LYS A 187 6.93 4.88 -14.72
CA LYS A 187 7.56 6.17 -14.40
C LYS A 187 8.20 6.10 -13.03
N GLU A 188 9.51 6.29 -12.97
CA GLU A 188 10.28 6.20 -11.72
C GLU A 188 10.51 7.60 -11.13
N PHE A 189 10.44 7.66 -9.80
CA PHE A 189 10.69 8.85 -9.01
C PHE A 189 11.66 8.46 -7.89
N GLU A 190 12.88 8.99 -7.96
CA GLU A 190 13.96 8.72 -7.01
C GLU A 190 14.04 9.84 -5.97
N GLY A 191 14.18 9.48 -4.68
CA GLY A 191 14.43 10.41 -3.57
C GLY A 191 14.07 9.91 -2.18
#